data_AF-R9LC76-F1
#
_entry.id   AF-R9LC76-F1
#
_cell.length_a   1.000
_cell.length_b   1.000
_cell.length_c   1.000
_cell.angle_alpha   90.00
_cell.angle_beta   90.00
_cell.angle_gamma   90.00
#
_symmetry.space_group_name_H-M   'P 1'
#
loop_
_entity.id
_entity.type
_entity.pdbx_description
1 polymer ?
#
loop_
_entity_poly.entity_id
_entity_poly.type
_entity_poly.pdbx_seq_one_letter_code
_entity_poly.pdbx_strand_id
1 'polypeptide(L)'
;MSLLSQTAALGIYDLRPGSMIRCEIESYQAALDLLPPLLASVSSLPDRMSSEQLGRWCALYGFTPPEGMKEDAVRRALAECIRGCGWTVPEIEGFLERLGAVVSIEEQTGRLMVRGDFSPGFFPDVETLLRTIGQLAPAGLEIANDLYGLSWDALDRKDYTAQMLDDRDMTWNWFETFAHLL
;
A
#
# COMPACT_ATOMS: atom_id res chain seq x y z
N MET A 1 2.75 25.73 5.17
CA MET A 1 3.58 26.92 4.94
C MET A 1 3.31 27.41 3.53
N SER A 2 3.15 28.71 3.31
CA SER A 2 2.91 29.27 1.96
C SER A 2 4.20 29.35 1.16
N LEU A 3 4.11 29.25 -0.17
CA LEU A 3 5.24 29.48 -1.09
C LEU A 3 5.96 30.79 -0.80
N LEU A 4 5.21 31.84 -0.46
CA LEU A 4 5.77 33.15 -0.11
C LEU A 4 6.67 33.08 1.15
N SER A 5 6.28 32.32 2.17
CA SER A 5 7.11 32.12 3.37
C SER A 5 8.40 31.33 3.08
N GLN A 6 8.32 30.32 2.20
CA GLN A 6 9.49 29.52 1.80
C GLN A 6 10.46 30.32 0.92
N THR A 7 9.94 31.10 -0.03
CA THR A 7 10.77 31.96 -0.90
C THR A 7 11.36 33.14 -0.13
N ALA A 8 10.64 33.71 0.85
CA ALA A 8 11.18 34.74 1.73
C ALA A 8 12.38 34.24 2.54
N ALA A 9 12.35 32.98 3.00
CA ALA A 9 13.46 32.37 3.73
C ALA A 9 14.76 32.27 2.92
N LEU A 10 14.67 32.29 1.57
CA LEU A 10 15.84 32.25 0.70
C LEU A 10 16.55 33.62 0.57
N GLY A 11 15.84 34.73 0.83
CA GLY A 11 16.42 36.08 0.82
C GLY A 11 16.94 36.61 -0.54
N ILE A 12 16.65 35.89 -1.63
CA ILE A 12 17.18 36.17 -2.98
C ILE A 12 16.22 36.95 -3.89
N TYR A 13 14.94 37.09 -3.50
CA TYR A 13 13.89 37.69 -4.32
C TYR A 13 13.38 39.00 -3.73
N ASP A 14 12.98 39.94 -4.59
CA ASP A 14 12.23 41.12 -4.18
C ASP A 14 10.77 40.72 -3.92
N LEU A 15 10.38 40.69 -2.65
CA LEU A 15 9.05 40.28 -2.18
C LEU A 15 8.24 41.47 -1.62
N ARG A 16 8.64 42.70 -1.93
CA ARG A 16 7.88 43.89 -1.55
C ARG A 16 6.49 43.86 -2.21
N PRO A 17 5.45 44.43 -1.56
CA PRO A 17 4.13 44.55 -2.16
C PRO A 17 4.19 45.19 -3.55
N GLY A 18 3.58 44.56 -4.56
CA GLY A 18 3.56 45.05 -5.94
C GLY A 18 4.79 44.71 -6.79
N SER A 19 5.78 44.00 -6.26
CA SER A 19 6.86 43.43 -7.08
C SER A 19 6.33 42.33 -7.99
N MET A 20 6.87 42.22 -9.21
CA MET A 20 6.43 41.18 -10.16
C MET A 20 6.63 39.76 -9.59
N ILE A 21 7.76 39.52 -8.94
CA ILE A 21 8.10 38.20 -8.38
C ILE A 21 7.09 37.79 -7.31
N ARG A 22 6.68 38.72 -6.45
CA ARG A 22 5.63 38.45 -5.47
C ARG A 22 4.30 38.10 -6.13
N CYS A 23 3.85 38.87 -7.12
CA CYS A 23 2.60 38.61 -7.82
C CYS A 23 2.61 37.24 -8.53
N GLU A 24 3.75 36.85 -9.09
CA GLU A 24 3.95 35.54 -9.71
C GLU A 24 3.87 34.40 -8.67
N ILE A 25 4.55 34.54 -7.52
CA ILE A 25 4.48 33.59 -6.42
C ILE A 25 3.05 33.45 -5.87
N GLU A 26 2.34 34.57 -5.68
CA GLU A 26 0.95 34.57 -5.23
C GLU A 26 0.03 33.89 -6.26
N SER A 27 0.27 34.10 -7.56
CA SER A 27 -0.48 33.43 -8.64
C SER A 27 -0.24 31.93 -8.66
N TYR A 28 1.00 31.48 -8.45
CA TYR A 28 1.33 30.06 -8.34
C TYR A 28 0.72 29.42 -7.09
N GLN A 29 0.78 30.11 -5.94
CA GLN A 29 0.11 29.63 -4.73
C GLN A 29 -1.39 29.45 -4.98
N ALA A 30 -2.06 30.45 -5.57
CA ALA A 30 -3.49 30.35 -5.90
C ALA A 30 -3.79 29.17 -6.84
N ALA A 31 -2.95 28.93 -7.84
CA ALA A 31 -3.11 27.78 -8.73
C ALA A 31 -2.92 26.43 -7.99
N LEU A 32 -1.93 26.34 -7.10
CA LEU A 32 -1.70 25.15 -6.29
C LEU A 32 -2.81 24.92 -5.27
N ASP A 33 -3.39 25.97 -4.71
CA ASP A 33 -4.51 25.89 -3.76
C ASP A 33 -5.77 25.29 -4.41
N LEU A 34 -5.88 25.30 -5.74
CA LEU A 34 -6.95 24.63 -6.49
C LEU A 34 -6.72 23.13 -6.69
N LEU A 35 -5.49 22.63 -6.52
CA LEU A 35 -5.18 21.21 -6.75
C LEU A 35 -5.75 20.26 -5.69
N PRO A 36 -5.72 20.54 -4.37
CA PRO A 36 -6.27 19.62 -3.37
C PRO A 36 -7.72 19.17 -3.62
N PRO A 37 -8.70 20.05 -3.91
CA PRO A 37 -10.06 19.60 -4.19
C PRO A 37 -10.16 18.81 -5.50
N LEU A 38 -9.35 19.13 -6.51
CA LEU A 38 -9.28 18.36 -7.75
C LEU A 38 -8.72 16.95 -7.49
N LEU A 39 -7.62 16.84 -6.75
CA LEU A 39 -7.03 15.55 -6.38
C LEU A 39 -7.97 14.73 -5.50
N ALA A 40 -8.69 15.35 -4.56
CA ALA A 40 -9.72 14.68 -3.77
C ALA A 40 -10.88 14.14 -4.63
N SER A 41 -11.20 14.81 -5.75
CA SER A 41 -12.20 14.30 -6.69
C SER A 41 -11.71 13.05 -7.44
N VAL A 42 -10.39 12.90 -7.64
CA VAL A 42 -9.78 11.74 -8.31
C VAL A 42 -9.96 10.47 -7.48
N SER A 43 -9.89 10.56 -6.14
CA SER A 43 -10.17 9.40 -5.28
C SER A 43 -11.63 8.92 -5.34
N SER A 44 -12.57 9.73 -5.86
CA SER A 44 -13.96 9.31 -6.09
C SER A 44 -14.19 8.66 -7.47
N LEU A 45 -13.15 8.58 -8.32
CA LEU A 45 -13.26 7.94 -9.63
C LEU A 45 -13.80 6.50 -9.56
N PRO A 46 -13.39 5.65 -8.59
CA PRO A 46 -13.90 4.30 -8.49
C PRO A 46 -15.41 4.24 -8.41
N ASP A 47 -16.12 5.23 -7.86
CA ASP A 47 -17.60 5.23 -7.76
C ASP A 47 -18.31 5.36 -9.11
N ARG A 48 -17.60 5.86 -10.14
CA ARG A 48 -18.16 6.11 -11.48
C ARG A 48 -17.76 5.04 -12.49
N MET A 49 -16.88 4.11 -12.11
CA MET A 49 -16.38 3.06 -12.99
C MET A 49 -17.39 1.92 -13.15
N SER A 50 -17.44 1.31 -14.34
CA SER A 50 -18.07 0.00 -14.53
C SER A 50 -17.24 -1.11 -13.88
N SER A 51 -17.83 -2.28 -13.63
CA SER A 51 -17.12 -3.42 -13.05
C SER A 51 -15.92 -3.87 -13.90
N GLU A 52 -16.01 -3.78 -15.23
CA GLU A 52 -14.89 -4.06 -16.14
C GLU A 52 -13.76 -3.04 -15.97
N GLN A 53 -14.09 -1.75 -15.84
CA GLN A 53 -13.10 -0.70 -15.60
C GLN A 53 -12.43 -0.89 -14.24
N LEU A 54 -13.19 -1.22 -13.19
CA LEU A 54 -12.63 -1.55 -11.88
C LEU A 54 -11.60 -2.68 -11.98
N GLY A 55 -11.93 -3.78 -12.67
CA GLY A 55 -11.01 -4.90 -12.87
C GLY A 55 -9.71 -4.49 -13.57
N ARG A 56 -9.79 -3.67 -14.62
CA ARG A 56 -8.60 -3.16 -15.33
C ARG A 56 -7.73 -2.28 -14.44
N TRP A 57 -8.34 -1.40 -13.66
CA TRP A 57 -7.61 -0.52 -12.73
C TRP A 57 -6.96 -1.30 -11.58
N CYS A 58 -7.66 -2.29 -11.04
CA CYS A 58 -7.10 -3.20 -10.04
C CYS A 58 -5.85 -3.91 -10.58
N ALA A 59 -5.91 -4.42 -11.81
CA ALA A 59 -4.79 -5.09 -12.46
C ALA A 59 -3.57 -4.16 -12.65
N LEU A 60 -3.77 -2.86 -12.89
CA LEU A 60 -2.66 -1.88 -12.97
C LEU A 60 -1.90 -1.75 -11.64
N TYR A 61 -2.61 -1.89 -10.52
CA TYR A 61 -2.00 -1.93 -9.18
C TYR A 61 -1.51 -3.33 -8.80
N GLY A 62 -1.48 -4.28 -9.73
CA GLY A 62 -1.01 -5.64 -9.50
C GLY A 62 -1.94 -6.51 -8.65
N PHE A 63 -3.22 -6.11 -8.53
CA PHE A 63 -4.22 -6.78 -7.71
C PHE A 63 -5.35 -7.35 -8.56
N THR A 64 -5.80 -8.55 -8.22
CA THR A 64 -7.02 -9.15 -8.77
C THR A 64 -8.01 -9.39 -7.62
N PRO A 65 -9.20 -8.76 -7.64
CA PRO A 65 -10.23 -9.00 -6.63
C PRO A 65 -10.54 -10.49 -6.48
N PRO A 66 -10.53 -11.04 -5.25
CA PRO A 66 -10.98 -12.40 -5.01
C PRO A 66 -12.42 -12.62 -5.49
N GLU A 67 -12.71 -13.83 -5.96
CA GLU A 67 -14.09 -14.21 -6.29
C GLU A 67 -15.00 -14.05 -5.07
N GLY A 68 -16.16 -13.42 -5.28
CA GLY A 68 -17.13 -13.15 -4.20
C GLY A 68 -16.87 -11.89 -3.38
N MET A 69 -15.77 -11.14 -3.63
CA MET A 69 -15.57 -9.84 -3.00
C MET A 69 -16.66 -8.85 -3.46
N LYS A 70 -17.29 -8.17 -2.50
CA LYS A 70 -18.32 -7.16 -2.80
C LYS A 70 -17.71 -6.02 -3.60
N GLU A 71 -18.41 -5.58 -4.65
CA GLU A 71 -17.94 -4.50 -5.52
C GLU A 71 -17.65 -3.20 -4.74
N ASP A 72 -18.46 -2.86 -3.72
CA ASP A 72 -18.22 -1.71 -2.84
C ASP A 72 -16.90 -1.80 -2.05
N ALA A 73 -16.45 -3.02 -1.72
CA ALA A 73 -15.15 -3.21 -1.08
C ALA A 73 -14.01 -3.00 -2.08
N VAL A 74 -14.18 -3.47 -3.33
CA VAL A 74 -13.23 -3.23 -4.43
C VAL A 74 -13.12 -1.73 -4.74
N ARG A 75 -14.25 -1.02 -4.82
CA ARG A 75 -14.28 0.43 -5.06
C ARG A 75 -13.53 1.21 -3.97
N ARG A 76 -13.80 0.90 -2.69
CA ARG A 76 -13.12 1.53 -1.54
C ARG A 76 -11.62 1.27 -1.54
N ALA A 77 -11.22 0.02 -1.79
CA ALA A 77 -9.81 -0.32 -1.82
C ALA A 77 -9.06 0.34 -2.99
N LEU A 78 -9.68 0.37 -4.18
CA LEU A 78 -9.12 1.09 -5.33
C LEU A 78 -9.01 2.60 -5.06
N ALA A 79 -9.97 3.20 -4.35
CA ALA A 79 -9.91 4.61 -3.97
C ALA A 79 -8.70 4.91 -3.07
N GLU A 80 -8.38 4.01 -2.14
CA GLU A 80 -7.17 4.12 -1.32
C GLU A 80 -5.89 3.96 -2.15
N CYS A 81 -5.85 3.02 -3.11
CA CYS A 81 -4.71 2.88 -4.02
C CYS A 81 -4.48 4.14 -4.86
N ILE A 82 -5.55 4.75 -5.38
CA ILE A 82 -5.49 6.00 -6.14
C ILE A 82 -5.02 7.18 -5.27
N ARG A 83 -5.48 7.24 -4.02
CA ARG A 83 -5.03 8.26 -3.06
C ARG A 83 -3.55 8.11 -2.75
N GLY A 84 -3.06 6.88 -2.76
CA GLY A 84 -1.68 6.53 -2.44
C GLY A 84 -1.41 6.61 -0.94
N CYS A 85 -0.19 6.23 -0.57
CA CYS A 85 0.34 6.39 0.79
C CYS A 85 1.50 7.38 0.80
N GLY A 86 1.88 7.79 2.01
CA GLY A 86 3.15 8.49 2.21
C GLY A 86 4.33 7.52 2.14
N TRP A 87 5.47 7.97 2.67
CA TRP A 87 6.77 7.31 2.48
C TRP A 87 7.36 6.82 3.79
N THR A 88 6.67 7.10 4.91
CA THR A 88 7.09 6.66 6.23
C THR A 88 6.40 5.35 6.60
N VAL A 89 7.06 4.54 7.43
CA VAL A 89 6.49 3.28 7.93
C VAL A 89 5.05 3.44 8.48
N PRO A 90 4.73 4.41 9.37
CA PRO A 90 3.37 4.56 9.88
C PRO A 90 2.34 4.89 8.79
N GLU A 91 2.75 5.61 7.75
CA GLU A 91 1.86 5.93 6.62
C GLU A 91 1.59 4.71 5.73
N ILE A 92 2.60 3.84 5.57
CA ILE A 92 2.49 2.56 4.85
C ILE A 92 1.60 1.60 5.65
N GLU A 93 1.85 1.43 6.95
CA GLU A 93 1.01 0.61 7.85
C GLU A 93 -0.45 1.05 7.81
N GLY A 94 -0.71 2.35 7.97
CA GLY A 94 -2.07 2.88 7.91
C GLY A 94 -2.72 2.71 6.54
N PHE A 95 -1.95 2.71 5.45
CA PHE A 95 -2.45 2.38 4.11
C PHE A 95 -2.85 0.92 3.99
N LEU A 96 -2.01 -0.01 4.45
CA LEU A 96 -2.31 -1.42 4.46
C LEU A 96 -3.54 -1.73 5.33
N GLU A 97 -3.67 -1.06 6.48
CA GLU A 97 -4.82 -1.20 7.37
C GLU A 97 -6.13 -0.79 6.69
N ARG A 98 -6.14 0.32 5.93
CA ARG A 98 -7.33 0.75 5.17
C ARG A 98 -7.69 -0.21 4.04
N LEU A 99 -6.71 -0.96 3.53
CA LEU A 99 -6.93 -2.07 2.60
C LEU A 99 -7.30 -3.38 3.32
N GLY A 100 -7.29 -3.42 4.65
CA GLY A 100 -7.71 -4.56 5.46
C GLY A 100 -6.58 -5.47 5.93
N ALA A 101 -5.31 -5.05 5.80
CA ALA A 101 -4.15 -5.75 6.35
C ALA A 101 -3.61 -5.01 7.57
N VAL A 102 -3.82 -5.58 8.77
CA VAL A 102 -3.30 -5.03 10.03
C VAL A 102 -1.93 -5.63 10.29
N VAL A 103 -0.88 -4.93 9.86
CA VAL A 103 0.51 -5.35 10.01
C VAL A 103 1.35 -4.24 10.62
N SER A 104 2.42 -4.64 11.31
CA SER A 104 3.49 -3.75 11.77
C SER A 104 4.74 -3.98 10.94
N ILE A 105 5.48 -2.91 10.67
CA ILE A 105 6.70 -2.91 9.87
C ILE A 105 7.82 -2.38 10.74
N GLU A 106 8.86 -3.19 10.95
CA GLU A 106 10.07 -2.80 11.65
C GLU A 106 11.22 -2.62 10.67
N GLU A 107 11.82 -1.43 10.66
CA GLU A 107 13.04 -1.16 9.90
C GLU A 107 14.25 -1.82 10.60
N GLN A 108 14.94 -2.69 9.88
CA GLN A 108 16.20 -3.28 10.28
C GLN A 108 17.28 -2.95 9.25
N THR A 109 18.55 -3.12 9.59
CA THR A 109 19.65 -2.77 8.68
C THR A 109 19.55 -3.57 7.37
N GLY A 110 19.20 -2.88 6.28
CA GLY A 110 19.06 -3.47 4.94
C GLY A 110 17.76 -4.21 4.66
N ARG A 111 16.79 -4.24 5.60
CA ARG A 111 15.52 -4.96 5.42
C ARG A 111 14.33 -4.36 6.19
N LEU A 112 13.10 -4.55 5.69
CA LEU A 112 11.87 -4.37 6.46
C LEU A 112 11.41 -5.72 6.98
N MET A 113 11.07 -5.79 8.26
CA MET A 113 10.43 -6.95 8.87
C MET A 113 8.94 -6.67 9.05
N VAL A 114 8.09 -7.41 8.34
CA VAL A 114 6.63 -7.29 8.43
C VAL A 114 6.09 -8.32 9.41
N ARG A 115 5.34 -7.88 10.43
CA ARG A 115 4.79 -8.72 11.49
C ARG A 115 3.29 -8.50 11.68
N GLY A 116 2.58 -9.55 12.08
CA GLY A 116 1.17 -9.45 12.46
C GLY A 116 0.35 -10.65 12.01
N ASP A 117 -0.96 -10.52 12.20
CA ASP A 117 -1.93 -11.52 11.80
C ASP A 117 -2.40 -11.22 10.36
N PHE A 118 -2.13 -12.14 9.44
CA PHE A 118 -2.60 -12.01 8.07
C PHE A 118 -3.96 -12.68 7.90
N SER A 119 -4.99 -11.88 7.63
CA SER A 119 -6.28 -12.38 7.16
C SER A 119 -6.40 -12.16 5.66
N PRO A 120 -6.80 -13.19 4.88
CA PRO A 120 -7.16 -13.01 3.49
C PRO A 120 -8.31 -12.00 3.37
N GLY A 121 -8.17 -11.04 2.47
CA GLY A 121 -9.11 -9.94 2.30
C GLY A 121 -8.92 -9.29 0.95
N PHE A 122 -8.60 -8.00 0.93
CA PHE A 122 -8.12 -7.36 -0.30
C PHE A 122 -6.81 -7.99 -0.81
N PHE A 123 -5.96 -8.43 0.11
CA PHE A 123 -4.79 -9.25 -0.19
C PHE A 123 -5.18 -10.73 -0.15
N PRO A 124 -5.11 -11.47 -1.27
CA PRO A 124 -5.52 -12.87 -1.32
C PRO A 124 -4.51 -13.81 -0.64
N ASP A 125 -3.25 -13.39 -0.54
CA ASP A 125 -2.16 -14.15 0.05
C ASP A 125 -1.04 -13.21 0.56
N VAL A 126 -0.16 -13.78 1.39
CA VAL A 126 1.00 -13.08 1.96
C VAL A 126 1.94 -12.58 0.85
N GLU A 127 2.13 -13.34 -0.24
CA GLU A 127 3.02 -12.96 -1.33
C GLU A 127 2.57 -11.65 -1.99
N THR A 128 1.27 -11.51 -2.23
CA THR A 128 0.67 -10.30 -2.79
C THR A 128 0.86 -9.11 -1.87
N LEU A 129 0.66 -9.30 -0.55
CA LEU A 129 0.92 -8.26 0.45
C LEU A 129 2.39 -7.82 0.42
N LEU A 130 3.33 -8.76 0.48
CA LEU A 130 4.77 -8.45 0.49
C LEU A 130 5.22 -7.81 -0.82
N ARG A 131 4.65 -8.22 -1.95
CA ARG A 131 4.88 -7.58 -3.25
C ARG A 131 4.42 -6.12 -3.25
N THR A 132 3.24 -5.84 -2.70
CA THR A 132 2.75 -4.46 -2.55
C THR A 132 3.66 -3.64 -1.64
N ILE A 133 4.10 -4.20 -0.50
CA ILE A 133 5.06 -3.52 0.38
C ILE A 133 6.38 -3.25 -0.34
N GLY A 134 6.88 -4.21 -1.12
CA GLY A 134 8.10 -4.05 -1.92
C GLY A 134 8.01 -2.98 -3.01
N GLN A 135 6.81 -2.70 -3.53
CA GLN A 135 6.59 -1.59 -4.47
C GLN A 135 6.59 -0.22 -3.78
N LEU A 136 6.27 -0.18 -2.49
CA LEU A 136 6.28 1.03 -1.67
C LEU A 136 7.64 1.29 -1.03
N ALA A 137 8.42 0.25 -0.78
CA ALA A 137 9.73 0.34 -0.17
C ALA A 137 10.80 0.91 -1.11
N PRO A 138 11.86 1.55 -0.58
CA PRO A 138 13.02 1.95 -1.37
C PRO A 138 13.67 0.77 -2.10
N ALA A 139 14.17 1.02 -3.31
CA ALA A 139 14.82 -0.01 -4.11
C ALA A 139 16.05 -0.62 -3.41
N GLY A 140 16.19 -1.94 -3.50
CA GLY A 140 17.33 -2.69 -2.94
C GLY A 140 17.18 -3.08 -1.48
N LEU A 141 16.04 -2.78 -0.86
CA LEU A 141 15.74 -3.16 0.51
C LEU A 141 15.01 -4.51 0.55
N GLU A 142 15.49 -5.43 1.37
CA GLU A 142 14.88 -6.77 1.48
C GLU A 142 13.58 -6.71 2.29
N ILE A 143 12.53 -7.38 1.84
CA ILE A 143 11.28 -7.50 2.59
C ILE A 143 11.21 -8.89 3.21
N ALA A 144 11.37 -8.96 4.53
CA ALA A 144 11.20 -10.16 5.32
C ALA A 144 9.85 -10.11 6.05
N ASN A 145 9.34 -11.27 6.43
CA ASN A 145 8.08 -11.36 7.16
C ASN A 145 8.14 -12.41 8.27
N ASP A 146 7.34 -12.15 9.30
CA ASP A 146 7.00 -13.04 10.41
C ASP A 146 5.48 -12.89 10.59
N LEU A 147 4.76 -13.28 9.53
CA LEU A 147 3.30 -13.24 9.45
C LEU A 147 2.73 -14.61 9.81
N TYR A 148 1.82 -14.63 10.77
CA TYR A 148 1.07 -15.83 11.12
C TYR A 148 -0.10 -15.96 10.15
N GLY A 149 -0.02 -16.93 9.24
CA GLY A 149 -0.96 -17.07 8.13
C GLY A 149 -1.05 -18.50 7.62
N LEU A 150 -1.17 -19.49 8.52
CA LEU A 150 -1.57 -20.84 8.14
C LEU A 150 -3.07 -20.84 7.82
N SER A 151 -3.44 -20.59 6.57
CA SER A 151 -4.76 -20.98 6.08
C SER A 151 -4.67 -22.37 5.44
N TRP A 152 -5.64 -23.24 5.72
CA TRP A 152 -5.72 -24.55 5.07
C TRP A 152 -5.76 -24.44 3.55
N ASP A 153 -6.39 -23.38 3.02
CA ASP A 153 -6.40 -23.06 1.59
C ASP A 153 -5.00 -22.78 1.01
N ALA A 154 -4.06 -22.24 1.79
CA ALA A 154 -2.68 -22.01 1.36
C ALA A 154 -1.88 -23.31 1.29
N LEU A 155 -2.14 -24.25 2.20
CA LEU A 155 -1.57 -25.61 2.16
C LEU A 155 -2.14 -26.42 0.98
N ASP A 156 -3.45 -26.32 0.73
CA ASP A 156 -4.12 -27.04 -0.36
C ASP A 156 -3.62 -26.58 -1.75
N ARG A 157 -3.29 -25.30 -1.93
CA ARG A 157 -2.71 -24.78 -3.20
C ARG A 157 -1.29 -25.28 -3.48
N LYS A 158 -0.56 -25.75 -2.47
CA LYS A 158 0.82 -26.25 -2.63
C LYS A 158 0.85 -27.72 -3.10
N ASP A 159 -0.32 -28.33 -3.30
CA ASP A 159 -0.51 -29.69 -3.83
C ASP A 159 0.33 -30.75 -3.08
N TYR A 160 0.49 -30.55 -1.76
CA TYR A 160 1.21 -31.49 -0.92
C TYR A 160 0.38 -32.76 -0.75
N THR A 161 0.91 -33.88 -1.24
CA THR A 161 0.32 -35.19 -0.93
C THR A 161 0.61 -35.57 0.52
N ALA A 162 -0.27 -36.35 1.15
CA ALA A 162 -0.04 -36.87 2.51
C ALA A 162 1.32 -37.58 2.62
N GLN A 163 1.75 -38.29 1.57
CA GLN A 163 3.06 -38.93 1.49
C GLN A 163 4.21 -37.92 1.55
N MET A 164 4.10 -36.75 0.93
CA MET A 164 5.14 -35.70 0.96
C MET A 164 5.25 -35.03 2.32
N LEU A 165 4.16 -34.98 3.08
CA LEU A 165 4.15 -34.47 4.46
C LEU A 165 4.75 -35.51 5.41
N ASP A 166 4.40 -36.79 5.23
CA ASP A 166 4.94 -37.92 6.01
C ASP A 166 6.45 -38.11 5.74
N ASP A 167 6.90 -38.00 4.49
CA ASP A 167 8.32 -38.14 4.11
C ASP A 167 9.21 -37.03 4.71
N ARG A 168 8.62 -35.91 5.14
CA ARG A 168 9.34 -34.79 5.76
C ARG A 168 9.34 -34.82 7.29
N ASP A 169 8.75 -35.83 7.91
CA ASP A 169 8.69 -36.03 9.37
C ASP A 169 8.22 -34.76 10.11
N MET A 170 7.25 -34.05 9.50
CA MET A 170 6.76 -32.76 9.97
C MET A 170 5.86 -32.95 11.20
N THR A 171 6.43 -32.83 12.39
CA THR A 171 5.66 -32.85 13.63
C THR A 171 4.74 -31.62 13.75
N TRP A 172 3.69 -31.69 14.58
CA TRP A 172 2.85 -30.52 14.90
C TRP A 172 3.68 -29.32 15.37
N ASN A 173 4.73 -29.57 16.13
CA ASN A 173 5.65 -28.54 16.62
C ASN A 173 6.46 -27.91 15.46
N TRP A 174 6.75 -28.69 14.42
CA TRP A 174 7.37 -28.19 13.20
C TRP A 174 6.41 -27.26 12.45
N PHE A 175 5.13 -27.60 12.33
CA PHE A 175 4.12 -26.70 11.73
C PHE A 175 3.97 -25.40 12.52
N GLU A 176 3.88 -25.47 13.85
CA GLU A 176 3.80 -24.28 14.70
C GLU A 176 5.02 -23.36 14.56
N THR A 177 6.19 -23.93 14.30
CA THR A 177 7.46 -23.17 14.24
C THR A 177 7.84 -22.72 12.83
N PHE A 178 7.54 -23.51 11.79
CA PHE A 178 8.13 -23.35 10.45
C PHE A 178 7.10 -23.31 9.32
N ALA A 179 5.80 -23.35 9.60
CA ALA A 179 4.79 -23.31 8.53
C ALA A 179 4.80 -22.01 7.71
N HIS A 180 5.39 -20.92 8.23
CA HIS A 180 5.62 -19.69 7.47
C HIS A 180 6.68 -19.84 6.35
N LEU A 181 7.43 -20.95 6.32
CA LEU A 181 8.42 -21.27 5.29
C LEU A 181 7.88 -22.17 4.17
N LEU A 182 6.64 -22.64 4.27
CA LEU A 182 6.02 -23.54 3.28
C LEU A 182 5.43 -22.79 2.10
#